data_AF-A0A7V2AVM4-F1
#
_entry.id   AF-A0A7V2AVM4-F1
#
_cell.length_a   1.000
_cell.length_b   1.000
_cell.length_c   1.000
_cell.angle_alpha   90.00
_cell.angle_beta   90.00
_cell.angle_gamma   90.00
#
_symmetry.space_group_name_H-M   'P 1'
#
loop_
_entity.id
_entity.type
_entity.pdbx_description
1 polymer ?
#
loop_
_entity_poly.entity_id
_entity_poly.type
_entity_poly.pdbx_seq_one_letter_code
_entity_poly.pdbx_strand_id
1 'polypeptide(L)'
;MSGIPRINEAFIEEPSTQGVGVVPAAAESPVYLAIKRVIDVCVASLLLILFLPIIPVVALLIKMDSPGPVLYRQKRIGRKGKEFNFYKFRSMVMGAEKVVGALRPLSGVDGPVFKLKEDPRVTGVGRFLRRSSLDELPQLFNVLKGEMSIVGPRPNLPSEVSHYLPWQR
;
A
#
# COMPACT_ATOMS: atom_id res chain seq x y z
N MET A 1 -42.97 5.19 44.62
CA MET A 1 -42.34 5.62 43.35
C MET A 1 -40.86 5.75 43.62
N SER A 2 -40.09 4.71 43.28
CA SER A 2 -39.11 4.73 42.17
C SER A 2 -37.85 5.54 42.53
N GLY A 3 -36.64 5.00 42.62
CA GLY A 3 -36.16 3.66 42.31
C GLY A 3 -34.65 3.58 42.57
N ILE A 4 -34.24 2.41 43.06
CA ILE A 4 -33.03 1.64 42.76
C ILE A 4 -31.65 2.22 43.21
N PRO A 5 -30.92 1.47 44.09
CA PRO A 5 -29.55 1.76 44.50
C PRO A 5 -28.51 1.46 43.42
N ARG A 6 -27.31 2.01 43.62
CA ARG A 6 -26.10 1.88 42.78
C ARG A 6 -25.98 0.50 42.13
N ILE A 7 -26.03 0.46 40.80
CA ILE A 7 -25.72 -0.75 40.04
C ILE A 7 -24.23 -1.06 40.13
N ASN A 8 -24.01 -2.22 40.72
CA ASN A 8 -22.80 -2.99 40.89
C ASN A 8 -21.76 -2.91 39.75
N GLU A 9 -20.53 -3.08 40.20
CA GLU A 9 -19.32 -3.58 39.54
C GLU A 9 -19.56 -4.90 38.78
N ALA A 10 -20.39 -4.88 37.74
CA ALA A 10 -20.67 -6.03 36.91
C ALA A 10 -21.01 -5.55 35.50
N PHE A 11 -19.99 -5.16 34.72
CA PHE A 11 -19.93 -5.30 33.25
C PHE A 11 -18.58 -4.80 32.68
N ILE A 12 -17.47 -5.20 33.31
CA ILE A 12 -16.21 -5.38 32.58
C ILE A 12 -16.01 -6.89 32.52
N GLU A 13 -16.76 -7.55 31.65
CA GLU A 13 -16.27 -8.82 31.13
C GLU A 13 -15.02 -8.47 30.34
N GLU A 14 -13.84 -8.69 30.94
CA GLU A 14 -12.65 -8.92 30.14
C GLU A 14 -13.00 -10.06 29.17
N PRO A 15 -12.87 -9.87 27.84
CA PRO A 15 -13.12 -10.96 26.92
C PRO A 15 -12.09 -12.03 27.26
N SER A 16 -12.60 -13.15 27.76
CA SER A 16 -11.84 -14.34 28.09
C SER A 16 -10.91 -14.67 26.92
N THR A 17 -9.62 -14.53 27.14
CA THR A 17 -8.56 -14.95 26.23
C THR A 17 -8.42 -16.47 26.22
N GLN A 18 -9.53 -17.16 25.97
CA GLN A 18 -9.59 -18.60 25.77
C GLN A 18 -10.53 -18.87 24.60
N GLY A 19 -9.97 -18.97 23.39
CA GLY A 19 -10.70 -19.54 22.26
C GLY A 19 -10.50 -18.89 20.89
N VAL A 20 -9.77 -17.78 20.75
CA VAL A 20 -9.35 -17.35 19.41
C VAL A 20 -8.11 -18.14 19.04
N GLY A 21 -8.32 -19.38 18.60
CA GLY A 21 -7.30 -20.12 17.89
C GLY A 21 -6.80 -19.23 16.76
N VAL A 22 -5.54 -18.80 16.84
CA VAL A 22 -4.84 -18.24 15.69
C VAL A 22 -4.86 -19.36 14.67
N VAL A 23 -5.80 -19.32 13.71
CA VAL A 23 -5.78 -20.24 12.58
C VAL A 23 -4.44 -19.95 11.90
N PRO A 24 -3.46 -20.86 11.95
CA PRO A 24 -2.22 -20.62 11.24
C PRO A 24 -2.64 -20.43 9.78
N ALA A 25 -2.22 -19.33 9.16
CA ALA A 25 -2.39 -19.16 7.72
C ALA A 25 -1.91 -20.45 7.07
N ALA A 26 -2.83 -21.21 6.46
CA ALA A 26 -2.54 -22.54 5.95
C ALA A 26 -1.29 -22.43 5.09
N ALA A 27 -0.25 -23.20 5.43
CA ALA A 27 1.02 -23.09 4.73
C ALA A 27 0.78 -23.41 3.25
N GLU A 28 0.89 -22.40 2.38
CA GLU A 28 0.64 -22.59 0.96
C GLU A 28 1.59 -23.66 0.41
N SER A 29 1.07 -24.52 -0.48
CA SER A 29 1.85 -25.57 -1.11
C SER A 29 3.09 -24.99 -1.80
N PRO A 30 4.28 -25.59 -1.62
CA PRO A 30 5.50 -25.12 -2.29
C PRO A 30 5.38 -25.19 -3.81
N VAL A 31 4.63 -26.16 -4.34
CA VAL A 31 4.34 -26.30 -5.78
C VAL A 31 3.47 -25.13 -6.25
N TYR A 32 2.44 -24.78 -5.48
CA TYR A 32 1.60 -23.62 -5.79
C TYR A 32 2.43 -22.34 -5.85
N LEU A 33 3.28 -22.10 -4.85
CA LEU A 33 4.16 -20.92 -4.79
C LEU A 33 5.13 -20.85 -5.98
N ALA A 34 5.67 -21.99 -6.40
CA ALA A 34 6.57 -22.07 -7.56
C ALA A 34 5.83 -21.73 -8.88
N ILE A 35 4.66 -22.33 -9.11
CA ILE A 35 3.83 -22.03 -10.28
C ILE A 35 3.42 -20.56 -10.29
N LYS A 36 2.94 -20.06 -9.14
CA LYS A 36 2.55 -18.66 -8.96
C LYS A 36 3.71 -17.72 -9.31
N ARG A 37 4.92 -18.06 -8.88
CA ARG A 37 6.13 -17.29 -9.17
C ARG A 37 6.47 -17.26 -10.66
N VAL A 38 6.35 -18.39 -11.36
CA VAL A 38 6.57 -18.44 -12.82
C VAL A 38 5.55 -17.55 -13.54
N ILE A 39 4.27 -17.65 -13.18
CA ILE A 39 3.21 -16.82 -13.76
C ILE A 39 3.52 -15.33 -13.55
N ASP A 40 3.90 -14.93 -12.33
CA ASP A 40 4.25 -13.54 -12.02
C ASP A 40 5.38 -13.02 -12.91
N VAL A 41 6.44 -13.80 -13.08
CA VAL A 41 7.58 -13.39 -13.90
C VAL A 41 7.20 -13.29 -15.37
N CYS A 42 6.46 -14.26 -15.91
CA CYS A 42 6.02 -14.27 -17.30
C CYS A 42 5.13 -13.07 -17.61
N VAL A 43 4.10 -12.83 -16.80
CA VAL A 43 3.15 -11.73 -17.01
C VAL A 43 3.84 -10.38 -16.79
N ALA A 44 4.68 -10.23 -15.76
CA ALA A 44 5.39 -8.96 -15.53
C ALA A 44 6.36 -8.63 -16.67
N SER A 45 7.05 -9.64 -17.20
CA SER A 45 7.95 -9.47 -18.35
C SER A 45 7.18 -9.07 -19.61
N LEU A 46 6.04 -9.74 -19.88
CA LEU A 46 5.17 -9.42 -21.00
C LEU A 46 4.64 -7.98 -20.93
N LEU A 47 4.15 -7.56 -19.76
CA LEU A 47 3.67 -6.21 -19.54
C LEU A 47 4.79 -5.18 -19.70
N LEU A 48 5.99 -5.44 -19.19
CA LEU A 48 7.13 -4.52 -19.37
C LEU A 48 7.51 -4.35 -20.84
N ILE A 49 7.52 -5.43 -21.62
CA ILE A 49 7.79 -5.36 -23.06
C ILE A 49 6.69 -4.58 -23.78
N LEU A 50 5.42 -4.85 -23.47
CA LEU A 50 4.27 -4.17 -24.07
C LEU A 50 4.27 -2.67 -23.79
N PHE A 51 4.62 -2.27 -22.56
CA PHE A 51 4.64 -0.87 -22.14
C PHE A 51 5.99 -0.17 -22.35
N LEU A 52 7.00 -0.87 -22.87
CA LEU A 52 8.33 -0.32 -23.16
C LEU A 52 8.30 1.00 -23.96
N PRO A 53 7.49 1.16 -25.03
CA PRO A 53 7.43 2.44 -25.75
C PRO A 53 6.76 3.58 -24.95
N ILE A 54 5.90 3.26 -23.98
CA ILE A 54 5.14 4.25 -23.19
C ILE A 54 5.97 4.76 -22.01
N ILE A 55 6.80 3.91 -21.40
CA ILE A 55 7.67 4.27 -20.26
C ILE A 55 8.49 5.56 -20.48
N PRO A 56 9.24 5.74 -21.59
CA PRO A 56 10.02 6.96 -21.80
C PRO A 56 9.15 8.19 -22.03
N VAL A 57 7.99 8.04 -22.68
CA VAL A 57 7.02 9.13 -22.88
C VAL A 57 6.50 9.62 -21.53
N VAL A 58 6.08 8.69 -20.67
CA VAL A 58 5.64 9.02 -19.30
C VAL A 58 6.77 9.69 -18.50
N ALA A 59 8.00 9.18 -18.60
CA ALA A 59 9.15 9.77 -17.93
C ALA A 59 9.40 11.22 -18.37
N LEU A 60 9.30 11.52 -19.67
CA LEU A 60 9.44 12.86 -20.21
C LEU A 60 8.32 13.79 -19.72
N LEU A 61 7.06 13.35 -19.78
CA LEU A 61 5.92 14.14 -19.30
C LEU A 61 6.06 14.50 -17.81
N ILE A 62 6.52 13.56 -16.98
CA ILE A 62 6.78 13.82 -15.55
C ILE A 62 7.88 14.86 -15.34
N LYS A 63 8.94 14.82 -16.16
CA LYS A 63 10.04 15.80 -16.10
C LYS A 63 9.61 17.20 -16.54
N MET A 64 8.71 17.29 -17.51
CA MET A 64 8.16 18.57 -17.99
C MET A 64 7.13 19.18 -17.03
N ASP A 65 6.38 18.35 -16.31
CA ASP A 65 5.30 18.79 -15.40
C ASP A 65 5.82 19.33 -14.06
N SER A 66 6.92 18.79 -13.53
CA SER A 66 7.52 19.28 -12.27
C SER A 66 9.01 18.94 -12.12
N PRO A 67 9.81 19.73 -11.37
CA PRO A 67 11.22 19.43 -11.13
C PRO A 67 11.39 18.17 -10.27
N GLY A 68 12.47 17.40 -10.49
CA GLY A 68 12.86 16.24 -9.65
C GLY A 68 12.93 14.88 -10.36
N PRO A 69 12.98 13.76 -9.61
CA PRO A 69 13.12 12.42 -10.17
C PRO A 69 11.82 11.89 -10.78
N VAL A 70 11.95 11.06 -11.83
CA VAL A 70 10.81 10.39 -12.49
C VAL A 70 10.22 9.29 -11.62
N LEU A 71 11.08 8.53 -10.94
CA LEU A 71 10.66 7.45 -10.07
C LEU A 71 10.54 7.94 -8.62
N TYR A 72 9.42 7.59 -8.01
CA TYR A 72 9.20 7.66 -6.58
C TYR A 72 9.48 6.29 -5.95
N ARG A 73 10.13 6.30 -4.79
CA ARG A 73 10.46 5.10 -4.01
C ARG A 73 9.93 5.25 -2.58
N GLN A 74 9.26 4.22 -2.08
CA GLN A 74 8.76 4.18 -0.70
C GLN A 74 9.06 2.82 -0.06
N LYS A 75 9.39 2.80 1.23
CA LYS A 75 9.52 1.54 1.97
C LYS A 75 8.13 0.93 2.20
N ARG A 76 8.02 -0.37 1.95
CA ARG A 76 6.80 -1.16 2.18
C ARG A 76 7.14 -2.50 2.80
N ILE A 77 6.18 -3.05 3.54
CA ILE A 77 6.27 -4.38 4.14
C ILE A 77 5.72 -5.42 3.16
N GLY A 78 6.58 -6.35 2.75
CA GLY A 78 6.27 -7.46 1.87
C GLY A 78 6.13 -8.78 2.62
N ARG A 79 6.29 -9.88 1.88
CA ARG A 79 6.11 -11.25 2.39
C ARG A 79 7.02 -11.53 3.61
N LYS A 80 6.45 -12.16 4.65
CA LYS A 80 7.15 -12.48 5.92
C LYS A 80 7.73 -11.24 6.62
N GLY A 81 7.07 -10.09 6.50
CA GLY A 81 7.49 -8.85 7.18
C GLY A 81 8.73 -8.17 6.58
N LYS A 82 9.23 -8.64 5.43
CA LYS A 82 10.44 -8.08 4.83
C LYS A 82 10.17 -6.73 4.19
N GLU A 83 10.96 -5.73 4.54
CA GLU A 83 10.93 -4.42 3.88
C GLU A 83 11.51 -4.48 2.47
N PHE A 84 10.89 -3.75 1.54
CA PHE A 84 11.42 -3.53 0.20
C PHE A 84 11.12 -2.12 -0.32
N ASN A 85 11.78 -1.75 -1.42
CA ASN A 85 11.56 -0.46 -2.08
C ASN A 85 10.43 -0.60 -3.09
N PHE A 86 9.28 0.00 -2.80
CA PHE A 86 8.13 0.05 -3.68
C PHE A 86 8.27 1.19 -4.70
N TYR A 87 8.30 0.85 -6.00
CA TYR A 87 8.56 1.81 -7.08
C TYR A 87 7.27 2.26 -7.75
N LYS A 88 7.18 3.56 -8.03
CA LYS A 88 6.12 4.17 -8.85
C LYS A 88 6.67 5.29 -9.72
N PHE A 89 5.95 5.66 -10.75
CA PHE A 89 6.18 6.97 -11.34
C PHE A 89 5.71 8.05 -10.38
N ARG A 90 6.47 9.15 -10.33
CA ARG A 90 6.13 10.29 -9.51
C ARG A 90 4.87 10.97 -10.05
N SER A 91 3.81 10.94 -9.26
CA SER A 91 2.54 11.63 -9.54
C SER A 91 2.31 12.87 -8.65
N MET A 92 3.18 13.10 -7.66
CA MET A 92 3.10 14.25 -6.74
C MET A 92 4.33 15.16 -6.87
N VAL A 93 4.17 16.42 -6.47
CA VAL A 93 5.28 17.38 -6.38
C VAL A 93 6.33 16.89 -5.38
N MET A 94 7.59 17.31 -5.56
CA MET A 94 8.65 16.95 -4.61
C MET A 94 8.35 17.49 -3.21
N GLY A 95 8.55 16.64 -2.19
CA GLY A 95 8.32 17.01 -0.80
C GLY A 95 6.84 16.99 -0.39
N ALA A 96 5.96 16.40 -1.21
CA ALA A 96 4.54 16.19 -0.90
C ALA A 96 4.31 15.49 0.45
N GLU A 97 5.26 14.69 0.93
CA GLU A 97 5.20 14.01 2.22
C GLU A 97 5.24 15.01 3.40
N LYS A 98 5.97 16.13 3.25
CA LYS A 98 6.16 17.12 4.33
C LYS A 98 4.88 17.88 4.67
N VAL A 99 3.98 18.02 3.70
CA VAL A 99 2.73 18.77 3.86
C VAL A 99 1.56 17.87 4.30
N VAL A 100 1.77 16.56 4.46
CA VAL A 100 0.71 15.62 4.93
C VAL A 100 0.12 16.06 6.26
N GLY A 101 0.97 16.47 7.21
CA GLY A 101 0.52 16.90 8.55
C GLY A 101 -0.43 18.10 8.48
N ALA A 102 -0.09 19.10 7.66
CA ALA A 102 -0.91 20.30 7.46
C ALA A 102 -2.24 20.00 6.75
N LEU A 103 -2.27 18.97 5.90
CA LEU A 103 -3.47 18.57 5.15
C LEU A 103 -4.33 17.54 5.88
N ARG A 104 -3.86 16.94 6.98
CA ARG A 104 -4.60 15.92 7.75
C ARG A 104 -6.00 16.34 8.18
N PRO A 105 -6.24 17.59 8.64
CA PRO A 105 -7.58 18.06 8.97
C PRO A 105 -8.57 18.02 7.79
N LEU A 106 -8.07 18.07 6.55
CA LEU A 106 -8.87 18.05 5.34
C LEU A 106 -9.22 16.63 4.86
N SER A 107 -8.60 15.58 5.42
CA SER A 107 -8.76 14.20 4.95
C SER A 107 -10.19 13.66 5.16
N GLY A 108 -10.93 14.20 6.12
CA GLY A 108 -12.29 13.74 6.47
C GLY A 108 -12.37 12.28 6.93
N VAL A 109 -11.23 11.65 7.23
CA VAL A 109 -11.10 10.25 7.66
C VAL A 109 -10.19 10.21 8.87
N ASP A 110 -10.67 9.57 9.95
CA ASP A 110 -9.89 9.30 11.15
C ASP A 110 -9.06 8.01 10.99
N GLY A 111 -7.86 7.99 11.56
CA GLY A 111 -6.97 6.82 11.57
C GLY A 111 -5.63 6.99 10.83
N PRO A 112 -4.88 5.88 10.61
CA PRO A 112 -3.53 5.92 10.05
C PRO A 112 -3.51 6.20 8.54
N VAL A 113 -4.63 6.02 7.85
CA VAL A 113 -4.74 6.20 6.40
C VAL A 113 -5.08 7.65 6.09
N PHE A 114 -4.24 8.30 5.27
CA PHE A 114 -4.48 9.66 4.79
C PHE A 114 -4.97 9.63 3.33
N LYS A 115 -6.15 10.21 3.07
CA LYS A 115 -6.72 10.27 1.71
C LYS A 115 -7.54 11.54 1.51
N LEU A 116 -7.16 12.35 0.53
CA LEU A 116 -7.94 13.48 0.04
C LEU A 116 -8.61 13.13 -1.29
N LYS A 117 -9.84 13.61 -1.50
CA LYS A 117 -10.54 13.50 -2.80
C LYS A 117 -9.83 14.34 -3.86
N GLU A 118 -9.48 15.58 -3.51
CA GLU A 118 -8.69 16.48 -4.34
C GLU A 118 -7.41 16.84 -3.59
N ASP A 119 -6.33 16.14 -3.96
CA ASP A 119 -5.05 16.30 -3.29
C ASP A 119 -4.22 17.36 -4.04
N PRO A 120 -3.95 18.54 -3.44
CA PRO A 120 -3.23 19.64 -4.10
C PRO A 120 -1.77 19.29 -4.41
N ARG A 121 -1.26 18.18 -3.85
CA ARG A 121 0.11 17.70 -4.09
C ARG A 121 0.23 16.95 -5.39
N VAL A 122 -0.88 16.53 -6.00
CA VAL A 122 -0.90 15.75 -7.24
C VAL A 122 -0.74 16.69 -8.42
N THR A 123 0.24 16.39 -9.25
CA THR A 123 0.56 17.14 -10.47
C THR A 123 -0.47 16.91 -11.59
N GLY A 124 -0.44 17.71 -12.65
CA GLY A 124 -1.38 17.58 -13.78
C GLY A 124 -1.24 16.22 -14.47
N VAL A 125 0.00 15.87 -14.86
CA VAL A 125 0.34 14.54 -15.40
C VAL A 125 0.09 13.46 -14.35
N GLY A 126 0.43 13.72 -13.09
CA GLY A 126 0.17 12.79 -11.99
C GLY A 126 -1.29 12.38 -11.85
N ARG A 127 -2.23 13.31 -12.07
CA ARG A 127 -3.67 13.02 -12.05
C ARG A 127 -4.08 12.07 -13.19
N PHE A 128 -3.47 12.21 -14.36
CA PHE A 128 -3.67 11.27 -15.47
C PHE A 128 -3.09 9.89 -15.11
N LEU A 129 -1.83 9.82 -14.67
CA LEU A 129 -1.16 8.56 -14.34
C LEU A 129 -1.90 7.75 -13.27
N ARG A 130 -2.43 8.41 -12.23
CA ARG A 130 -3.20 7.74 -11.17
C ARG A 130 -4.56 7.22 -11.64
N ARG A 131 -5.16 7.85 -12.66
CA ARG A 131 -6.46 7.45 -13.22
C ARG A 131 -6.32 6.25 -14.15
N SER A 132 -5.22 6.21 -14.90
CA SER A 132 -4.90 5.11 -15.81
C SER A 132 -4.08 3.99 -15.15
N SER A 133 -3.74 4.13 -13.86
CA SER A 133 -2.84 3.23 -13.12
C SER A 133 -1.44 3.09 -13.73
N LEU A 134 -1.08 3.97 -14.67
CA LEU A 134 0.25 3.96 -15.30
C LEU A 134 1.33 4.31 -14.29
N ASP A 135 1.00 5.01 -13.19
CA ASP A 135 1.98 5.30 -12.13
C ASP A 135 2.52 4.03 -11.45
N GLU A 136 1.83 2.91 -11.58
CA GLU A 136 2.18 1.64 -10.97
C GLU A 136 3.07 0.75 -11.84
N LEU A 137 3.29 1.09 -13.13
CA LEU A 137 4.13 0.30 -14.03
C LEU A 137 5.53 -0.03 -13.47
N PRO A 138 6.23 0.87 -12.76
CA PRO A 138 7.52 0.53 -12.15
C PRO A 138 7.46 -0.60 -11.09
N GLN A 139 6.28 -0.93 -10.54
CA GLN A 139 6.12 -2.05 -9.62
C GLN A 139 6.35 -3.40 -10.31
N LEU A 140 6.27 -3.49 -11.64
CA LEU A 140 6.60 -4.71 -12.38
C LEU A 140 8.06 -5.13 -12.11
N PHE A 141 8.97 -4.19 -11.85
CA PHE A 141 10.33 -4.51 -11.41
C PHE A 141 10.37 -5.16 -10.01
N ASN A 142 9.48 -4.76 -9.10
CA ASN A 142 9.35 -5.41 -7.79
C ASN A 142 8.83 -6.84 -7.93
N VAL A 143 7.89 -7.05 -8.85
CA VAL A 143 7.43 -8.40 -9.20
C VAL A 143 8.60 -9.23 -9.73
N LEU A 144 9.37 -8.73 -10.70
CA LEU A 144 10.53 -9.47 -11.21
C LEU A 144 11.58 -9.78 -10.14
N LYS A 145 11.79 -8.90 -9.14
CA LYS A 145 12.68 -9.14 -7.99
C LYS A 145 12.13 -10.15 -6.96
N GLY A 146 10.87 -10.53 -7.06
CA GLY A 146 10.21 -11.41 -6.09
C GLY A 146 9.85 -10.71 -4.78
N GLU A 147 9.86 -9.37 -4.77
CA GLU A 147 9.42 -8.55 -3.64
C GLU A 147 7.88 -8.44 -3.60
N MET A 148 7.25 -8.56 -4.77
CA MET A 148 5.80 -8.50 -4.97
C MET A 148 5.30 -9.61 -5.90
N SER A 149 3.98 -9.77 -5.93
CA SER A 149 3.22 -10.63 -6.84
C SER A 149 2.27 -9.76 -7.64
N ILE A 150 1.91 -10.15 -8.87
CA ILE A 150 0.90 -9.44 -9.67
C ILE A 150 -0.47 -9.50 -8.99
N VAL A 151 -0.77 -10.64 -8.36
CA VAL A 151 -2.01 -10.86 -7.60
C VAL A 151 -1.62 -11.18 -6.16
N GLY A 152 -1.95 -10.27 -5.25
CA GLY A 152 -1.65 -10.40 -3.82
C GLY A 152 -2.15 -9.21 -3.02
N PRO A 153 -2.04 -9.25 -1.67
CA PRO A 153 -2.41 -8.13 -0.83
C PRO A 153 -1.53 -6.91 -1.13
N ARG A 154 -2.10 -5.72 -0.99
CA ARG A 154 -1.37 -4.47 -1.17
C ARG A 154 -0.29 -4.34 -0.07
N PRO A 155 0.97 -4.06 -0.43
CA PRO A 155 2.02 -3.83 0.57
C PRO A 155 1.71 -2.61 1.44
N ASN A 156 1.72 -2.79 2.76
CA ASN A 156 1.43 -1.75 3.74
C ASN A 156 2.67 -0.90 4.06
N LEU A 157 2.48 0.33 4.53
CA LEU A 157 3.59 1.13 5.05
C LEU A 157 4.11 0.51 6.37
N PRO A 158 5.42 0.61 6.65
CA PRO A 158 5.96 0.22 7.96
C PRO A 158 5.21 0.89 9.13
N SER A 159 4.85 2.17 8.97
CA SER A 159 4.08 2.93 9.96
C SER A 159 2.63 2.45 10.12
N GLU A 160 2.04 1.80 9.11
CA GLU A 160 0.71 1.21 9.24
C GLU A 160 0.81 -0.11 10.02
N VAL A 161 1.78 -0.95 9.67
CA VAL A 161 2.00 -2.27 10.32
C VAL A 161 2.41 -2.13 11.78
N SER A 162 3.11 -1.05 12.18
CA SER A 162 3.45 -0.81 13.60
C SER A 162 2.24 -0.68 14.51
N HIS A 163 1.08 -0.28 13.96
CA HIS A 163 -0.18 -0.17 14.71
C HIS A 163 -1.06 -1.43 14.60
N TYR A 164 -0.60 -2.47 13.89
CA TYR A 164 -1.37 -3.70 13.73
C TYR A 164 -1.34 -4.54 15.01
N LEU A 165 -2.54 -5.00 15.37
CA LEU A 165 -2.76 -6.01 16.40
C LEU A 165 -2.12 -7.34 15.95
N PRO A 166 -1.75 -8.24 16.87
CA PRO A 166 -1.02 -9.47 16.52
C PRO A 166 -1.68 -10.33 15.44
N TRP A 167 -3.01 -10.34 15.35
CA TRP A 167 -3.77 -11.09 14.33
C TRP A 167 -3.92 -10.36 12.99
N GLN A 168 -3.52 -9.08 12.90
CA GLN A 168 -3.55 -8.27 11.68
C GLN A 168 -2.21 -8.30 10.93
N ARG A 169 -1.17 -8.90 11.52
CA ARG A 169 0.21 -8.94 10.98
C ARG A 169 0.42 -10.10 10.02
#